data_AF-A5I0L2-F1
#
_entry.id   AF-A5I0L2-F1
#
_cell.length_a   1.000
_cell.length_b   1.000
_cell.length_c   1.000
_cell.angle_alpha   90.00
_cell.angle_beta   90.00
_cell.angle_gamma   90.00
#
_symmetry.space_group_name_H-M   'P 1'
#
loop_
_entity.id
_entity.type
_entity.pdbx_description
1 polymer ?
#
loop_
_entity_poly.entity_id
_entity_poly.type
_entity_poly.pdbx_seq_one_letter_code
_entity_poly.pdbx_strand_id
1 'polypeptide(L)'
;MKKGFKIMKRIFLSFIVLLILVMLLFSWFIKGNSKDYGENSKVLKSDKVSNKKALVVYQPSKSKLTEKIAEQIAQGIQDEGYEVTINYPGKHMIEDISQYSIIVFGSPVYVGETSSTLADYMKSIG
;
A
#
# COMPACT_ATOMS: atom_id res chain seq x y z
N MET A 1 -15.67 49.62 -17.69
CA MET A 1 -16.18 48.29 -17.26
C MET A 1 -15.55 47.08 -17.99
N LYS A 2 -15.39 47.09 -19.33
CA LYS A 2 -14.94 45.89 -20.09
C LYS A 2 -13.53 45.36 -19.76
N LYS A 3 -12.58 46.25 -19.41
CA LYS A 3 -11.17 45.87 -19.14
C LYS A 3 -11.00 45.14 -17.80
N GLY A 4 -11.67 45.61 -16.74
CA GLY A 4 -11.66 44.96 -15.42
C GLY A 4 -12.30 43.58 -15.44
N PHE A 5 -13.43 43.42 -16.13
CA PHE A 5 -14.09 42.12 -16.33
C PHE A 5 -13.18 41.11 -17.06
N LYS A 6 -12.43 41.57 -18.07
CA LYS A 6 -11.48 40.72 -18.82
C LYS A 6 -10.31 40.24 -17.95
N ILE A 7 -9.84 41.08 -17.01
CA ILE A 7 -8.76 40.74 -16.07
C ILE A 7 -9.27 39.75 -15.01
N MET A 8 -10.43 40.02 -14.42
CA MET A 8 -11.06 39.14 -13.43
C MET A 8 -11.34 37.74 -14.02
N LYS A 9 -11.84 37.67 -15.26
CA LYS A 9 -12.04 36.41 -15.98
C LYS A 9 -10.73 35.63 -16.16
N ARG A 10 -9.61 36.30 -16.44
CA ARG A 10 -8.29 35.64 -16.58
C ARG A 10 -7.81 35.09 -15.24
N ILE A 11 -7.92 35.86 -14.16
CA ILE A 11 -7.53 35.41 -12.81
C ILE A 11 -8.36 34.20 -12.40
N PHE A 12 -9.67 34.26 -12.59
CA PHE A 12 -10.56 33.15 -12.28
C PHE A 12 -10.23 31.89 -13.10
N LEU A 13 -9.95 32.05 -14.40
CA LEU A 13 -9.54 30.93 -15.25
C LEU A 13 -8.20 30.34 -14.81
N SER A 14 -7.22 31.17 -14.47
CA SER A 14 -5.94 30.72 -13.92
C SER A 14 -6.11 29.95 -12.60
N PHE A 15 -7.02 30.40 -11.73
CA PHE A 15 -7.33 29.70 -10.47
C PHE A 15 -7.96 28.32 -10.73
N ILE A 16 -8.89 28.21 -11.68
CA ILE A 16 -9.46 26.92 -12.08
C ILE A 16 -8.39 25.97 -12.61
N VAL A 17 -7.48 26.46 -13.47
CA VAL A 17 -6.38 25.65 -13.99
C VAL A 17 -5.48 25.15 -12.85
N LEU A 18 -5.18 26.01 -11.87
CA LEU A 18 -4.42 25.62 -10.69
C LEU A 18 -5.12 24.51 -9.88
N LEU A 19 -6.42 24.64 -9.64
CA LEU A 19 -7.19 23.60 -8.94
C LEU A 19 -7.16 22.27 -9.68
N ILE A 20 -7.31 22.28 -11.00
CA ILE A 20 -7.24 21.06 -11.82
C ILE A 20 -5.85 20.41 -11.70
N LEU A 21 -4.78 21.21 -11.78
CA LEU A 21 -3.42 20.70 -11.61
C LEU A 21 -3.21 20.05 -10.24
N VAL A 22 -3.72 20.66 -9.17
CA VAL A 22 -3.67 20.08 -7.81
C VAL A 22 -4.44 18.76 -7.73
N MET A 23 -5.64 18.67 -8.32
CA MET A 23 -6.41 17.42 -8.37
C MET A 23 -5.70 16.32 -9.16
N LEU A 24 -5.02 16.66 -10.25
CA LEU A 24 -4.21 15.71 -11.01
C LEU A 24 -3.02 15.19 -10.21
N LEU A 25 -2.35 16.06 -9.45
CA LEU A 25 -1.25 15.68 -8.56
C LEU A 25 -1.72 14.69 -7.48
N PHE A 26 -2.84 14.97 -6.81
CA PHE A 26 -3.41 14.05 -5.83
C PHE A 26 -3.81 12.71 -6.47
N SER A 27 -4.47 12.74 -7.63
CA SER A 27 -4.86 11.53 -8.35
C SER A 27 -3.65 10.65 -8.71
N TRP A 28 -2.55 11.27 -9.17
CA TRP A 28 -1.30 10.56 -9.43
C TRP A 28 -0.69 9.99 -8.15
N PHE A 29 -0.79 10.72 -7.03
CA PHE A 29 -0.30 10.26 -5.74
C PHE A 29 -1.08 9.04 -5.22
N ILE A 30 -2.41 9.05 -5.34
CA ILE A 30 -3.28 7.92 -4.96
C ILE A 30 -3.04 6.70 -5.87
N LYS A 31 -2.90 6.89 -7.19
CA LYS A 31 -2.58 5.78 -8.11
C LYS A 31 -1.26 5.09 -7.76
N GLY A 32 -0.29 5.82 -7.21
CA GLY A 32 0.94 5.23 -6.69
C GLY A 32 0.73 4.33 -5.46
N ASN A 33 -0.32 4.60 -4.66
CA ASN A 33 -0.67 3.79 -3.49
C ASN A 33 -1.29 2.43 -3.87
N SER A 34 -2.02 2.40 -4.98
CA SER A 34 -2.75 1.22 -5.47
C SER A 34 -2.06 0.55 -6.66
N LYS A 35 -0.76 0.77 -6.83
CA LYS A 35 -0.01 0.10 -7.87
C LYS A 35 0.14 -1.38 -7.50
N ASP A 36 -0.20 -2.26 -8.43
CA ASP A 36 0.19 -3.66 -8.36
C ASP A 36 1.70 -3.77 -8.63
N TYR A 37 2.45 -4.21 -7.62
CA TYR A 37 3.90 -4.38 -7.70
C TYR A 37 4.30 -5.80 -8.14
N GLY A 38 3.33 -6.69 -8.40
CA GLY A 38 3.57 -8.09 -8.69
C GLY A 38 4.01 -8.87 -7.45
N GLU A 39 4.47 -10.10 -7.68
CA GLU A 39 4.95 -10.98 -6.62
C GLU A 39 6.33 -10.55 -6.10
N ASN A 40 6.50 -10.57 -4.78
CA ASN A 40 7.76 -10.40 -4.08
C ASN A 40 7.81 -11.29 -2.84
N SER A 41 7.52 -12.57 -3.04
CA SER A 41 7.47 -13.56 -1.96
C SER A 41 8.87 -13.80 -1.39
N LYS A 42 9.04 -13.51 -0.10
CA LYS A 42 10.24 -13.78 0.68
C LYS A 42 9.86 -14.64 1.88
N VAL A 43 10.58 -15.74 2.13
CA VAL A 43 10.34 -16.61 3.27
C VAL A 43 11.49 -16.47 4.27
N LEU A 44 11.16 -16.05 5.49
CA LEU A 44 12.07 -16.06 6.64
C LEU A 44 11.87 -17.38 7.38
N LYS A 45 12.87 -18.26 7.31
CA LYS A 45 12.85 -19.54 8.03
C LYS A 45 13.14 -19.31 9.51
N SER A 46 12.45 -20.02 10.37
CA SER A 46 12.76 -20.07 11.80
C SER A 46 13.79 -21.18 12.08
N ASP A 47 14.77 -20.89 12.92
CA ASP A 47 15.73 -21.90 13.42
C ASP A 47 15.14 -22.75 14.57
N LYS A 48 13.98 -22.33 15.12
CA LYS A 48 13.24 -23.10 16.12
C LYS A 48 12.38 -24.17 15.44
N VAL A 49 12.34 -25.37 16.04
CA VAL A 49 11.46 -26.48 15.58
C VAL A 49 10.00 -26.12 15.87
N SER A 50 9.36 -25.48 14.89
CA SER A 50 7.96 -25.05 14.94
C SER A 50 7.39 -25.07 13.54
N ASN A 51 6.21 -25.67 13.38
CA ASN A 51 5.49 -25.71 12.10
C ASN A 51 4.55 -24.51 11.94
N LYS A 52 4.63 -23.51 12.82
CA LYS A 52 3.73 -22.35 12.77
C LYS A 52 4.17 -21.38 11.68
N LYS A 53 3.21 -20.95 10.87
CA LYS A 53 3.43 -20.00 9.78
C LYS A 53 2.80 -18.65 10.08
N ALA A 54 3.43 -17.59 9.59
CA ALA A 54 2.90 -16.24 9.59
C ALA A 54 2.97 -15.64 8.17
N LEU A 55 2.04 -14.75 7.88
CA LEU A 55 1.97 -14.01 6.63
C LEU A 55 2.03 -12.52 6.90
N VAL A 56 2.92 -11.81 6.23
CA VAL A 56 3.03 -10.35 6.25
C VAL A 56 2.82 -9.84 4.82
N VAL A 57 1.69 -9.18 4.58
CA VAL A 57 1.37 -8.57 3.29
C VAL A 57 1.45 -7.07 3.42
N TYR A 58 2.29 -6.44 2.59
CA TYR A 58 2.42 -4.98 2.64
C TYR A 58 2.43 -4.33 1.26
N GLN A 59 1.80 -3.16 1.18
CA GLN A 59 1.91 -2.30 0.02
C GLN A 59 3.19 -1.46 0.09
N PRO A 60 4.03 -1.44 -0.95
CA PRO A 60 5.19 -0.55 -1.00
C PRO A 60 4.81 0.94 -0.91
N SER A 61 5.61 1.68 -0.15
CA SER A 61 5.55 3.15 -0.08
C SER A 61 6.69 3.79 -0.88
N LYS A 62 6.48 5.03 -1.33
CA LYS A 62 7.52 5.82 -2.02
C LYS A 62 8.81 5.97 -1.21
N SER A 63 8.70 6.04 0.13
CA SER A 63 9.84 6.20 1.04
C SER A 63 10.44 4.87 1.53
N LYS A 64 9.91 3.72 1.10
CA LYS A 64 10.24 2.38 1.61
C LYS A 64 9.99 2.19 3.12
N LEU A 65 9.29 3.12 3.77
CA LEU A 65 9.03 3.01 5.21
C LEU A 65 8.16 1.80 5.54
N THR A 66 7.11 1.56 4.74
CA THR A 66 6.24 0.39 4.90
C THR A 66 6.99 -0.93 4.74
N GLU A 67 7.98 -1.00 3.84
CA GLU A 67 8.86 -2.16 3.67
C GLU A 67 9.69 -2.39 4.94
N LYS A 68 10.37 -1.36 5.44
CA LYS A 68 11.18 -1.46 6.67
C LYS A 68 10.35 -1.91 7.87
N ILE A 69 9.14 -1.37 8.03
CA ILE A 69 8.23 -1.76 9.12
C ILE A 69 7.78 -3.22 8.94
N ALA A 70 7.41 -3.63 7.73
CA ALA A 70 7.02 -5.01 7.44
C ALA A 70 8.15 -6.01 7.72
N GLU A 71 9.38 -5.68 7.32
CA GLU A 71 10.58 -6.48 7.60
C GLU A 71 10.87 -6.57 9.11
N GLN A 72 10.75 -5.47 9.86
CA GLN A 72 10.93 -5.49 11.32
C GLN A 72 9.86 -6.31 12.04
N ILE A 73 8.59 -6.21 11.62
CA ILE A 73 7.51 -7.03 12.16
C ILE A 73 7.76 -8.51 11.84
N ALA A 74 8.14 -8.82 10.59
CA ALA A 74 8.44 -10.19 10.18
C ALA A 74 9.62 -10.78 10.97
N GLN A 75 10.68 -9.99 11.21
CA GLN A 75 11.80 -10.40 12.06
C GLN A 75 11.33 -10.72 13.48
N GLY A 76 10.53 -9.86 14.12
CA GLY A 76 10.01 -10.12 15.47
C GLY A 76 9.15 -11.38 15.54
N ILE A 77 8.35 -11.66 14.51
CA ILE A 77 7.54 -12.89 14.43
C ILE A 77 8.44 -14.13 14.21
N GLN A 78 9.47 -14.01 13.38
CA GLN A 78 10.46 -15.06 13.15
C GLN A 78 11.23 -15.40 14.43
N ASP A 79 11.63 -14.39 15.20
CA ASP A 79 12.35 -14.54 16.47
C ASP A 79 11.53 -15.36 17.48
N GLU A 80 10.20 -15.28 17.41
CA GLU A 80 9.25 -16.10 18.20
C GLU A 80 9.07 -17.53 17.67
N GLY A 81 9.72 -17.89 16.57
CA GLY A 81 9.77 -19.25 16.03
C GLY A 81 8.75 -19.56 14.95
N TYR A 82 8.25 -18.55 14.23
CA TYR A 82 7.37 -18.74 13.09
C TYR A 82 8.17 -18.72 11.79
N GLU A 83 7.76 -19.54 10.80
CA GLU A 83 8.15 -19.30 9.41
C GLU A 83 7.31 -18.15 8.86
N VAL A 84 7.96 -17.08 8.38
CA VAL A 84 7.26 -15.87 7.96
C VAL A 84 7.36 -15.70 6.44
N THR A 85 6.21 -15.72 5.77
CA THR A 85 6.12 -15.31 4.37
C THR A 85 5.83 -13.81 4.32
N ILE A 86 6.66 -13.05 3.62
CA ILE A 86 6.44 -11.64 3.32
C ILE A 86 6.11 -11.51 1.83
N ASN A 87 5.06 -10.77 1.47
CA ASN A 87 4.73 -10.53 0.07
C ASN A 87 4.02 -9.18 -0.16
N TYR A 88 3.88 -8.79 -1.41
CA TYR A 88 3.02 -7.69 -1.84
C TYR A 88 1.58 -8.18 -2.06
N PRO A 89 0.57 -7.32 -1.86
CA PRO A 89 -0.80 -7.69 -2.19
C PRO A 89 -0.97 -7.75 -3.71
N GLY A 90 -1.86 -8.63 -4.17
CA GLY A 90 -2.27 -8.71 -5.57
C GLY A 90 -2.96 -10.01 -5.91
N LYS A 91 -3.45 -10.12 -7.16
CA LYS A 91 -4.18 -11.30 -7.66
C LYS A 91 -3.33 -12.58 -7.71
N HIS A 92 -2.02 -12.44 -7.60
CA HIS A 92 -1.08 -13.57 -7.58
C HIS A 92 -1.07 -14.30 -6.23
N MET A 93 -1.64 -13.70 -5.18
CA MET A 93 -1.68 -14.31 -3.85
C MET A 93 -2.74 -15.42 -3.78
N ILE A 94 -2.42 -16.45 -2.99
CA ILE A 94 -3.34 -17.54 -2.67
C ILE A 94 -4.46 -17.00 -1.75
N GLU A 95 -5.70 -17.40 -2.04
CA GLU A 95 -6.88 -16.99 -1.27
C GLU A 95 -6.98 -17.73 0.08
N ASP A 96 -6.55 -18.99 0.13
CA ASP A 96 -6.53 -19.78 1.37
C ASP A 96 -5.34 -19.40 2.27
N ILE A 97 -5.67 -18.67 3.33
CA ILE A 97 -4.75 -18.21 4.38
C ILE A 97 -4.88 -19.03 5.68
N SER A 98 -5.67 -20.10 5.70
CA SER A 98 -5.96 -20.90 6.91
C SER A 98 -4.71 -21.54 7.54
N GLN A 99 -3.66 -21.75 6.74
CA GLN A 99 -2.36 -22.27 7.20
C GLN A 99 -1.57 -21.28 8.07
N TYR A 100 -1.89 -20.00 8.03
CA TYR A 100 -1.18 -18.95 8.77
C TYR A 100 -1.87 -18.69 10.11
N SER A 101 -1.10 -18.80 11.20
CA SER A 101 -1.59 -18.49 12.55
C SER A 101 -1.57 -16.98 12.85
N ILE A 102 -0.75 -16.22 12.10
CA ILE A 102 -0.61 -14.77 12.22
C ILE A 102 -0.67 -14.19 10.82
N ILE A 103 -1.46 -13.14 10.65
CA ILE A 103 -1.57 -12.40 9.38
C ILE A 103 -1.47 -10.91 9.69
N VAL A 104 -0.58 -10.24 8.98
CA VAL A 104 -0.32 -8.80 9.11
C VAL A 104 -0.57 -8.12 7.77
N PHE A 105 -1.35 -7.04 7.79
CA PHE A 105 -1.59 -6.19 6.62
C PHE A 105 -0.99 -4.80 6.86
N GLY A 106 -0.12 -4.36 5.95
CA GLY A 106 0.55 -3.06 6.03
C GLY A 106 0.30 -2.19 4.80
N SER A 107 -0.09 -0.94 4.99
CA SER A 107 -0.33 0.00 3.89
C SER A 107 0.19 1.40 4.22
N PRO A 108 0.79 2.13 3.26
CA PRO A 108 0.95 3.55 3.42
C PRO A 108 -0.40 4.26 3.27
N VAL A 109 -0.56 5.36 4.00
CA VAL A 109 -1.75 6.22 3.91
C VAL A 109 -1.40 7.43 3.06
N TYR A 110 -2.00 7.53 1.88
CA TYR A 110 -1.82 8.62 0.94
C TYR A 110 -3.15 9.35 0.71
N VAL A 111 -3.18 10.64 1.04
CA VAL A 111 -4.39 11.49 0.91
C VAL A 111 -5.58 10.93 1.70
N GLY A 112 -5.31 10.32 2.87
CA GLY A 112 -6.33 9.72 3.73
C GLY A 112 -6.76 8.30 3.34
N GLU A 113 -6.26 7.77 2.21
CA GLU A 113 -6.64 6.45 1.71
C GLU A 113 -5.51 5.43 1.88
N THR A 114 -5.87 4.18 2.20
CA THR A 114 -4.97 3.01 2.12
C THR A 114 -4.93 2.45 0.70
N SER A 115 -4.04 1.51 0.43
CA SER A 115 -3.96 0.84 -0.87
C SER A 115 -5.23 0.06 -1.20
N SER A 116 -5.84 0.35 -2.36
CA SER A 116 -6.97 -0.45 -2.83
C SER A 116 -6.55 -1.86 -3.24
N THR A 117 -5.32 -2.05 -3.71
CA THR A 117 -4.77 -3.38 -4.04
C THR A 117 -4.74 -4.30 -2.81
N LEU A 118 -4.32 -3.75 -1.67
CA LEU A 118 -4.37 -4.48 -0.39
C LEU A 118 -5.81 -4.74 0.06
N ALA A 119 -6.68 -3.74 -0.03
CA ALA A 119 -8.09 -3.88 0.35
C ALA A 119 -8.81 -4.94 -0.50
N ASP A 120 -8.50 -5.01 -1.80
CA ASP A 120 -9.07 -6.00 -2.72
C ASP A 120 -8.60 -7.42 -2.36
N TYR A 121 -7.31 -7.59 -2.01
CA TYR A 121 -6.82 -8.86 -1.50
C TYR A 121 -7.49 -9.25 -0.17
N MET A 122 -7.61 -8.31 0.78
CA MET A 122 -8.30 -8.58 2.06
C MET A 122 -9.75 -9.02 1.87
N LYS A 123 -10.43 -8.52 0.84
CA LYS A 123 -11.80 -8.94 0.49
C LYS A 123 -11.85 -10.31 -0.19
N SER A 124 -10.80 -10.74 -0.89
CA SER A 124 -10.80 -12.04 -1.58
C SER A 124 -10.56 -13.22 -0.64
N ILE A 125 -10.03 -12.97 0.55
CA ILE A 125 -9.72 -14.00 1.57
C ILE A 125 -10.78 -14.10 2.68
N GLY A 126 -11.82 -13.26 2.63
CA GLY A 126 -12.87 -13.13 3.65
C GLY A 126 -14.24 -13.54 3.15
#